data_AF-A0A814WX45-F1
#
_entry.id   AF-A0A814WX45-F1
#
_cell.length_a   1.000
_cell.length_b   1.000
_cell.length_c   1.000
_cell.angle_alpha   90.00
_cell.angle_beta   90.00
_cell.angle_gamma   90.00
#
_symmetry.space_group_name_H-M   'P 1'
#
loop_
_entity.id
_entity.type
_entity.pdbx_description
1 polymer ?
#
loop_
_entity_poly.entity_id
_entity_poly.type
_entity_poly.pdbx_seq_one_letter_code
_entity_poly.pdbx_strand_id
1 'polypeptide(L)'
;YNQSILLNDHSFTLLLSACEEFNSEQFECLIDLISELWKSATNATQDKLVDLLNKIGHTVRNMQHSERILEILWTMAYDENSPCSMIDRLLSCQRDISSGSHYLNRKLKHDYCLKSMDCIKNYNLQWIVPSYRYIMKLVEFDREIIHFLIDKNDLILYLIQTIGRCQHDVWIQTNGNVSSDTLIDKRHTYKECLKIELDLLAYMLKKARMYIVLRRAEELWLTLITNHEACLIDNELGFDWFITSFNEMNGQSRIELYEKHISKLDLSKLTETGLDCYKLYHDYSNPSIEELRKKIEQLEFTIRQVKDRHQCQICLNNENHSVQLAVNDGVKSSGNIKSHDCDVG
;
A
#
# COMPACT_ATOMS: atom_id res chain seq x y z
N TYR A 1 36.88 -1.71 -25.53
CA TYR A 1 38.11 -2.08 -24.78
C TYR A 1 38.04 -1.62 -23.33
N ASN A 2 37.75 -0.33 -23.05
CA ASN A 2 37.58 0.16 -21.66
C ASN A 2 36.41 -0.49 -20.90
N GLN A 3 35.29 -0.80 -21.56
CA GLN A 3 34.16 -1.51 -20.95
C GLN A 3 34.53 -2.90 -20.41
N SER A 4 35.36 -3.69 -21.12
CA SER A 4 35.68 -5.07 -20.67
C SER A 4 36.73 -5.10 -19.56
N ILE A 5 37.59 -4.09 -19.47
CA ILE A 5 38.65 -4.03 -18.47
C ILE A 5 38.10 -3.60 -17.12
N LEU A 6 37.16 -2.66 -17.08
CA LEU A 6 36.56 -2.23 -15.80
C LEU A 6 35.67 -3.31 -15.21
N LEU A 7 34.97 -4.11 -16.05
CA LEU A 7 33.97 -5.12 -15.68
C LEU A 7 34.53 -6.50 -15.29
N ASN A 8 35.85 -6.64 -15.14
CA ASN A 8 36.44 -7.82 -14.53
C ASN A 8 36.31 -7.77 -13.00
N ASP A 9 35.99 -8.88 -12.35
CA ASP A 9 35.79 -8.90 -10.89
C ASP A 9 37.06 -8.46 -10.13
N HIS A 10 38.23 -8.70 -10.72
CA HIS A 10 39.52 -8.28 -10.18
C HIS A 10 39.72 -6.76 -10.24
N SER A 11 39.40 -6.11 -11.36
CA SER A 11 39.46 -4.65 -11.47
C SER A 11 38.43 -3.98 -10.57
N PHE A 12 37.23 -4.56 -10.42
CA PHE A 12 36.23 -4.11 -9.44
C PHE A 12 36.80 -4.07 -8.03
N THR A 13 37.44 -5.16 -7.60
CA THR A 13 37.97 -5.29 -6.25
C THR A 13 39.13 -4.32 -6.00
N LEU A 14 40.04 -4.19 -6.97
CA LEU A 14 41.15 -3.23 -6.89
C LEU A 14 40.64 -1.80 -6.82
N LEU A 15 39.65 -1.45 -7.65
CA LEU A 15 39.08 -0.12 -7.70
C LEU A 15 38.36 0.22 -6.38
N LEU A 16 37.63 -0.74 -5.80
CA LEU A 16 37.02 -0.59 -4.47
C LEU A 16 38.06 -0.30 -3.39
N SER A 17 39.19 -1.02 -3.37
CA SER A 17 40.26 -0.76 -2.41
C SER A 17 40.95 0.60 -2.63
N ALA A 18 41.12 1.02 -3.88
CA ALA A 18 41.78 2.27 -4.21
C ALA A 18 40.89 3.50 -3.89
N CYS A 19 39.56 3.38 -4.05
CA CYS A 19 38.61 4.46 -3.78
C CYS A 19 38.66 5.00 -2.34
N GLU A 20 39.09 4.19 -1.38
CA GLU A 20 39.23 4.64 0.02
C GLU A 20 40.30 5.71 0.20
N GLU A 21 41.33 5.71 -0.67
CA GLU A 21 42.47 6.63 -0.59
C GLU A 21 42.44 7.74 -1.64
N PHE A 22 41.42 7.78 -2.50
CA PHE A 22 41.32 8.80 -3.54
C PHE A 22 41.19 10.20 -2.95
N ASN A 23 41.90 11.15 -3.56
CA ASN A 23 41.61 12.56 -3.37
C ASN A 23 40.36 12.97 -4.20
N SER A 24 39.87 14.19 -3.99
CA SER A 24 38.64 14.66 -4.64
C SER A 24 38.73 14.66 -6.17
N GLU A 25 39.87 15.01 -6.77
CA GLU A 25 40.05 15.03 -8.23
C GLU A 25 40.03 13.62 -8.82
N GLN A 26 40.72 12.68 -8.19
CA GLN A 26 40.74 11.27 -8.58
C GLN A 26 39.34 10.65 -8.50
N PHE A 27 38.59 11.02 -7.46
CA PHE A 27 37.23 10.55 -7.27
C PHE A 27 36.29 11.11 -8.35
N GLU A 28 36.37 12.40 -8.67
CA GLU A 28 35.59 12.98 -9.77
C GLU A 28 35.93 12.34 -11.13
N CYS A 29 37.21 12.08 -11.43
CA CYS A 29 37.58 11.36 -12.65
C CYS A 29 36.95 9.95 -12.73
N LEU A 30 36.86 9.24 -11.60
CA LEU A 30 36.18 7.94 -11.55
C LEU A 30 34.68 8.09 -11.83
N ILE A 31 34.05 9.09 -11.21
CA ILE A 31 32.63 9.40 -11.39
C ILE A 31 32.30 9.74 -12.84
N ASP A 32 33.14 10.55 -13.48
CA ASP A 32 33.00 10.92 -14.89
C ASP A 32 33.12 9.68 -15.78
N LEU A 33 34.11 8.82 -15.51
CA LEU A 33 34.28 7.56 -16.23
C LEU A 33 33.05 6.65 -16.10
N ILE A 34 32.51 6.49 -14.89
CA ILE A 34 31.30 5.68 -14.66
C ILE A 34 30.12 6.27 -15.43
N SER A 35 29.98 7.60 -15.44
CA SER A 35 28.90 8.31 -16.12
C SER A 35 28.99 8.19 -17.65
N GLU A 36 30.19 8.21 -18.22
CA GLU A 36 30.41 7.95 -19.65
C GLU A 36 30.12 6.48 -20.01
N LEU A 37 30.55 5.55 -19.16
CA LEU A 37 30.27 4.13 -19.34
C LEU A 37 28.76 3.85 -19.30
N TRP A 38 28.03 4.50 -18.39
CA TRP A 38 26.58 4.36 -18.25
C TRP A 38 25.82 4.65 -19.56
N LYS A 39 26.18 5.73 -20.26
CA LYS A 39 25.50 6.17 -21.50
C LYS A 39 25.63 5.18 -22.66
N SER A 40 26.69 4.37 -22.67
CA SER A 40 27.00 3.41 -23.73
C SER A 40 26.86 1.94 -23.27
N ALA A 41 26.39 1.73 -22.04
CA ALA A 41 26.33 0.42 -21.41
C ALA A 41 25.11 -0.39 -21.85
N THR A 42 25.29 -1.72 -21.91
CA THR A 42 24.17 -2.67 -21.96
C THR A 42 23.51 -2.80 -20.58
N ASN A 43 22.29 -3.31 -20.50
CA ASN A 43 21.60 -3.52 -19.22
C ASN A 43 22.44 -4.33 -18.21
N ALA A 44 23.13 -5.39 -18.66
CA ALA A 44 24.01 -6.19 -17.81
C ALA A 44 25.24 -5.41 -17.30
N THR A 45 25.73 -4.45 -18.09
CA THR A 45 26.81 -3.56 -17.68
C THR A 45 26.30 -2.50 -16.70
N GLN A 46 25.13 -1.92 -16.94
CA GLN A 46 24.48 -0.99 -16.02
C GLN A 46 24.27 -1.63 -14.65
N ASP A 47 23.80 -2.88 -14.61
CA ASP A 47 23.65 -3.65 -13.38
C ASP A 47 24.95 -3.74 -12.58
N LYS A 48 26.07 -4.08 -13.24
CA LYS A 48 27.38 -4.13 -12.61
C LYS A 48 27.87 -2.75 -12.14
N LEU A 49 27.57 -1.69 -12.88
CA LEU A 49 27.93 -0.31 -12.49
C LEU A 49 27.15 0.13 -11.25
N VAL A 50 25.87 -0.22 -11.15
CA VAL A 50 25.07 0.05 -9.94
C VAL A 50 25.64 -0.71 -8.75
N ASP A 51 26.02 -1.98 -8.93
CA ASP A 51 26.64 -2.77 -7.86
C ASP A 51 28.01 -2.20 -7.43
N LEU A 52 28.78 -1.65 -8.37
CA LEU A 52 30.03 -0.93 -8.09
C LEU A 52 29.75 0.31 -7.24
N LEU A 53 28.85 1.19 -7.70
CA LEU A 53 28.48 2.42 -7.00
C LEU A 53 27.95 2.13 -5.60
N ASN A 54 27.14 1.09 -5.45
CA ASN A 54 26.62 0.68 -4.15
C ASN A 54 27.75 0.27 -3.19
N LYS A 55 28.69 -0.56 -3.67
CA LYS A 55 29.85 -0.98 -2.87
C LYS A 55 30.76 0.19 -2.53
N ILE A 56 31.08 1.06 -3.48
CA ILE A 56 31.89 2.28 -3.23
C ILE A 56 31.18 3.16 -2.19
N GLY A 57 29.86 3.35 -2.31
CA GLY A 57 29.08 4.16 -1.38
C GLY A 57 29.10 3.65 0.06
N HIS A 58 29.30 2.34 0.26
CA HIS A 58 29.47 1.75 1.59
C HIS A 58 30.91 1.76 2.10
N THR A 59 31.92 1.75 1.23
CA THR A 59 33.34 1.71 1.64
C THR A 59 33.90 3.10 1.91
N VAL A 60 33.47 4.11 1.15
CA VAL A 60 34.07 5.44 1.23
C VAL A 60 33.72 6.13 2.55
N ARG A 61 34.76 6.55 3.27
CA ARG A 61 34.65 7.26 4.58
C ARG A 61 34.68 8.78 4.46
N ASN A 62 34.52 9.30 3.24
CA ASN A 62 34.45 10.73 2.95
C ASN A 62 33.00 11.13 2.63
N MET A 63 32.49 12.13 3.36
CA MET A 63 31.14 12.65 3.16
C MET A 63 30.93 13.21 1.74
N GLN A 64 31.90 13.95 1.19
CA GLN A 64 31.79 14.57 -0.15
C GLN A 64 31.69 13.51 -1.24
N HIS A 65 32.48 12.44 -1.13
CA HIS A 65 32.43 11.33 -2.07
C HIS A 65 31.12 10.55 -1.95
N SER A 66 30.61 10.34 -0.72
CA SER A 66 29.31 9.71 -0.50
C SER A 66 28.16 10.54 -1.09
N GLU A 67 28.19 11.86 -0.89
CA GLU A 67 27.24 12.80 -1.48
C GLU A 67 27.28 12.75 -3.02
N ARG A 68 28.49 12.69 -3.59
CA ARG A 68 28.67 12.60 -5.04
C ARG A 68 28.12 11.30 -5.62
N ILE A 69 28.31 10.15 -4.95
CA ILE A 69 27.71 8.87 -5.36
C ILE A 69 26.19 8.96 -5.34
N LEU A 70 25.62 9.52 -4.27
CA LEU A 70 24.16 9.70 -4.18
C LEU A 70 23.62 10.58 -5.31
N GLU A 71 24.36 11.62 -5.71
CA GLU A 71 23.98 12.52 -6.80
C GLU A 71 24.00 11.79 -8.16
N ILE A 72 25.00 10.95 -8.39
CA ILE A 72 25.08 10.16 -9.63
C ILE A 72 23.95 9.14 -9.68
N LEU A 73 23.72 8.41 -8.59
CA LEU A 73 22.60 7.47 -8.52
C LEU A 73 21.26 8.19 -8.73
N TRP A 74 21.14 9.44 -8.27
CA TRP A 74 19.97 10.27 -8.47
C TRP A 74 19.82 10.61 -9.95
N THR A 75 20.84 11.21 -10.57
CA THR A 75 20.81 11.56 -12.00
C THR A 75 20.57 10.35 -12.90
N MET A 76 21.08 9.17 -12.56
CA MET A 76 20.83 7.92 -13.30
C MET A 76 19.40 7.41 -13.13
N ALA A 77 18.83 7.51 -11.93
CA ALA A 77 17.45 7.10 -11.65
C ALA A 77 16.45 8.01 -12.36
N TYR A 78 16.82 9.27 -12.52
CA TYR A 78 16.05 10.32 -13.20
C TYR A 78 16.49 10.49 -14.66
N ASP A 79 17.04 9.46 -15.30
CA ASP A 79 17.32 9.43 -16.74
C ASP A 79 16.10 8.94 -17.55
N GLU A 80 15.82 9.59 -18.69
CA GLU A 80 14.64 9.34 -19.54
C GLU A 80 14.67 8.00 -20.28
N ASN A 81 15.81 7.29 -20.30
CA ASN A 81 15.92 5.99 -20.97
C ASN A 81 15.98 4.79 -20.01
N SER A 82 16.06 5.04 -18.69
CA SER A 82 16.17 3.99 -17.68
C SER A 82 14.87 3.16 -17.55
N PRO A 83 14.93 1.82 -17.62
CA PRO A 83 13.76 0.97 -17.40
C PRO A 83 13.35 0.96 -15.91
N CYS A 84 12.07 0.69 -15.62
CA CYS A 84 11.54 0.74 -14.24
C CYS A 84 12.29 -0.15 -13.26
N SER A 85 12.74 -1.34 -13.69
CA SER A 85 13.55 -2.24 -12.86
C SER A 85 14.91 -1.63 -12.45
N MET A 86 15.51 -0.84 -13.33
CA MET A 86 16.78 -0.14 -13.05
C MET A 86 16.56 1.02 -12.08
N ILE A 87 15.48 1.78 -12.25
CA ILE A 87 15.09 2.85 -11.32
C ILE A 87 14.91 2.27 -9.91
N ASP A 88 14.16 1.17 -9.78
CA ASP A 88 13.97 0.50 -8.50
C ASP A 88 15.31 0.06 -7.88
N ARG A 89 16.26 -0.45 -8.67
CA ARG A 89 17.61 -0.79 -8.18
C ARG A 89 18.38 0.44 -7.70
N LEU A 90 18.45 1.49 -8.51
CA LEU A 90 19.17 2.73 -8.18
C LEU A 90 18.63 3.36 -6.88
N LEU A 91 17.31 3.46 -6.75
CA LEU A 91 16.67 3.98 -5.54
C LEU A 91 16.94 3.08 -4.31
N SER A 92 17.02 1.75 -4.49
CA SER A 92 17.41 0.83 -3.42
C SER A 92 18.86 1.06 -2.98
N CYS A 93 19.79 1.23 -3.91
CA CYS A 93 21.19 1.52 -3.59
C CYS A 93 21.33 2.87 -2.86
N GLN A 94 20.62 3.91 -3.32
CA GLN A 94 20.62 5.20 -2.61
C GLN A 94 20.12 5.08 -1.17
N ARG A 95 19.04 4.32 -0.96
CA ARG A 95 18.52 4.02 0.38
C ARG A 95 19.54 3.24 1.22
N ASP A 96 20.20 2.24 0.65
CA ASP A 96 21.15 1.39 1.37
C ASP A 96 22.37 2.22 1.82
N ILE A 97 22.92 3.04 0.92
CA ILE A 97 24.00 3.99 1.24
C ILE A 97 23.52 4.99 2.31
N SER A 98 22.32 5.54 2.15
CA SER A 98 21.73 6.52 3.08
C SER A 98 21.48 5.96 4.48
N SER A 99 21.12 4.68 4.58
CA SER A 99 20.83 4.01 5.86
C SER A 99 22.09 3.47 6.54
N GLY A 100 23.05 2.95 5.75
CA GLY A 100 24.25 2.28 6.26
C GLY A 100 25.43 3.21 6.59
N SER A 101 25.49 4.41 6.02
CA SER A 101 26.60 5.33 6.28
C SER A 101 26.37 6.18 7.53
N HIS A 102 27.17 5.95 8.57
CA HIS A 102 27.21 6.80 9.77
C HIS A 102 27.74 8.22 9.49
N TYR A 103 28.33 8.45 8.31
CA TYR A 103 28.93 9.72 7.90
C TYR A 103 27.94 10.65 7.20
N LEU A 104 26.81 10.13 6.72
CA LEU A 104 25.78 10.95 6.10
C LEU A 104 25.00 11.70 7.18
N ASN A 105 25.13 13.02 7.18
CA ASN A 105 24.41 13.85 8.13
C ASN A 105 22.90 13.86 7.83
N ARG A 106 22.09 14.16 8.85
CA ARG A 106 20.63 14.28 8.74
C ARG A 106 20.21 15.30 7.66
N LYS A 107 21.02 16.35 7.46
CA LYS A 107 20.77 17.41 6.47
C LYS A 107 20.73 16.85 5.05
N LEU A 108 21.71 16.05 4.66
CA LEU A 108 21.78 15.50 3.30
C LEU A 108 20.61 14.56 3.01
N LYS A 109 20.17 13.75 3.99
CA LYS A 109 18.95 12.94 3.87
C LYS A 109 17.71 13.81 3.62
N HIS A 110 17.59 14.92 4.35
CA HIS A 110 16.51 15.87 4.14
C HIS A 110 16.60 16.55 2.77
N ASP A 111 17.80 16.88 2.28
CA ASP A 111 17.99 17.51 0.98
C ASP A 111 17.49 16.60 -0.16
N TYR A 112 17.76 15.29 -0.12
CA TYR A 112 17.20 14.33 -1.09
C TYR A 112 15.68 14.11 -0.94
N CYS A 113 15.17 14.16 0.29
CA CYS A 113 13.71 14.20 0.51
C CYS A 113 13.09 15.42 -0.14
N LEU A 114 13.71 16.60 0.00
CA LEU A 114 13.25 17.84 -0.60
C LEU A 114 13.31 17.81 -2.12
N LYS A 115 14.38 17.23 -2.73
CA LYS A 115 14.43 17.01 -4.18
C LYS A 115 13.24 16.18 -4.68
N SER A 116 12.91 15.10 -3.96
CA SER A 116 11.74 14.25 -4.28
C SER A 116 10.42 15.00 -4.10
N MET A 117 10.31 15.78 -3.02
CA MET A 117 9.16 16.64 -2.77
C MET A 117 8.97 17.67 -3.88
N ASP A 118 10.04 18.27 -4.39
CA ASP A 118 9.97 19.26 -5.45
C ASP A 118 9.45 18.65 -6.76
N CYS A 119 9.78 17.39 -7.06
CA CYS A 119 9.18 16.66 -8.18
C CYS A 119 7.67 16.49 -8.02
N ILE A 120 7.19 16.21 -6.81
CA ILE A 120 5.76 16.06 -6.50
C ILE A 120 5.05 17.43 -6.57
N LYS A 121 5.59 18.44 -5.89
CA LYS A 121 5.03 19.81 -5.84
C LYS A 121 4.89 20.43 -7.22
N ASN A 122 5.92 20.28 -8.06
CA ASN A 122 5.95 20.83 -9.41
C ASN A 122 5.27 19.93 -10.44
N TYR A 123 4.70 18.80 -10.00
CA TYR A 123 3.97 17.88 -10.87
C TYR A 123 4.81 17.42 -12.09
N ASN A 124 6.02 16.94 -11.83
CA ASN A 124 6.87 16.43 -12.90
C ASN A 124 6.54 14.97 -13.24
N LEU A 125 5.59 14.78 -14.17
CA LEU A 125 5.02 13.47 -14.53
C LEU A 125 6.03 12.33 -14.70
N GLN A 126 7.18 12.59 -15.32
CA GLN A 126 8.24 11.57 -15.53
C GLN A 126 8.85 11.07 -14.21
N TRP A 127 8.82 11.89 -13.18
CA TRP A 127 9.58 11.71 -11.94
C TRP A 127 8.72 11.57 -10.69
N ILE A 128 7.40 11.72 -10.81
CA ILE A 128 6.46 11.55 -9.69
C ILE A 128 6.54 10.13 -9.13
N VAL A 129 6.41 9.10 -9.97
CA VAL A 129 6.43 7.69 -9.52
C VAL A 129 7.78 7.29 -8.91
N PRO A 130 8.94 7.60 -9.54
CA PRO A 130 10.25 7.42 -8.89
C PRO A 130 10.35 8.12 -7.53
N SER A 131 9.84 9.36 -7.43
CA SER A 131 9.87 10.13 -6.18
C SER A 131 9.04 9.47 -5.07
N TYR A 132 7.84 8.97 -5.38
CA TYR A 132 7.04 8.22 -4.41
C TYR A 132 7.73 6.95 -3.92
N ARG A 133 8.31 6.17 -4.85
CA ARG A 133 9.06 4.94 -4.51
C ARG A 133 10.27 5.24 -3.64
N TYR A 134 10.98 6.32 -3.93
CA TYR A 134 12.12 6.73 -3.13
C TYR A 134 11.70 7.16 -1.72
N ILE A 135 10.68 8.01 -1.61
CA ILE A 135 10.15 8.42 -0.30
C ILE A 135 9.69 7.18 0.49
N MET A 136 8.94 6.27 -0.12
CA MET A 136 8.50 5.01 0.50
C MET A 136 9.69 4.23 1.10
N LYS A 137 10.76 4.09 0.33
CA LYS A 137 12.01 3.43 0.77
C LYS A 137 12.71 4.16 1.90
N LEU A 138 12.67 5.49 1.95
CA LEU A 138 13.28 6.26 3.03
C LEU A 138 12.48 6.17 4.33
N VAL A 139 11.16 6.34 4.24
CA VAL A 139 10.28 6.25 5.41
C VAL A 139 10.25 4.84 5.99
N GLU A 140 10.68 3.81 5.23
CA GLU A 140 10.89 2.45 5.72
C GLU A 140 11.93 2.35 6.85
N PHE A 141 12.90 3.25 6.91
CA PHE A 141 14.00 3.16 7.88
C PHE A 141 13.95 4.28 8.93
N ASP A 142 13.48 5.47 8.55
CA ASP A 142 13.57 6.65 9.39
C ASP A 142 12.20 7.31 9.61
N ARG A 143 11.68 7.20 10.84
CA ARG A 143 10.41 7.83 11.23
C ARG A 143 10.51 9.36 11.36
N GLU A 144 11.70 9.90 11.60
CA GLU A 144 11.87 11.36 11.69
C GLU A 144 11.63 12.02 10.33
N ILE A 145 11.96 11.32 9.24
CA ILE A 145 11.67 11.78 7.87
C ILE A 145 10.17 11.94 7.66
N ILE A 146 9.34 11.07 8.23
CA ILE A 146 7.87 11.17 8.07
C ILE A 146 7.36 12.49 8.65
N HIS A 147 7.77 12.83 9.88
CA HIS A 147 7.42 14.12 10.49
C HIS A 147 7.98 15.31 9.70
N PHE A 148 9.20 15.20 9.19
CA PHE A 148 9.78 16.23 8.33
C PHE A 148 8.95 16.45 7.05
N LEU A 149 8.47 15.38 6.43
CA LEU A 149 7.69 15.45 5.19
C LEU A 149 6.25 15.92 5.43
N ILE A 150 5.58 15.39 6.44
CA ILE A 150 4.18 15.71 6.73
C ILE A 150 4.06 17.07 7.40
N ASP A 151 4.76 17.30 8.52
CA ASP A 151 4.54 18.47 9.37
C ASP A 151 5.22 19.73 8.83
N LYS A 152 6.38 19.61 8.16
CA LYS A 152 7.13 20.77 7.67
C LYS A 152 7.00 21.03 6.17
N ASN A 153 6.53 20.05 5.40
CA ASN A 153 6.53 20.14 3.94
C ASN A 153 5.17 19.81 3.29
N ASP A 154 4.12 19.63 4.11
CA ASP A 154 2.74 19.42 3.65
C ASP A 154 2.57 18.28 2.65
N LEU A 155 3.36 17.19 2.76
CA LEU A 155 3.33 16.10 1.77
C LEU A 155 1.92 15.55 1.52
N ILE A 156 1.07 15.39 2.55
CA ILE A 156 -0.31 14.91 2.38
C ILE A 156 -1.11 15.83 1.44
N LEU A 157 -0.95 17.15 1.55
CA LEU A 157 -1.61 18.11 0.66
C LEU A 157 -1.17 17.88 -0.79
N TYR A 158 0.14 17.77 -1.01
CA TYR A 158 0.69 17.65 -2.35
C TYR A 158 0.36 16.29 -2.99
N LEU A 159 0.24 15.23 -2.21
CA LEU A 159 -0.28 13.95 -2.71
C LEU A 159 -1.72 14.13 -3.22
N ILE A 160 -2.63 14.62 -2.38
CA ILE A 160 -4.04 14.82 -2.79
C ILE A 160 -4.16 15.73 -4.03
N GLN A 161 -3.36 16.80 -4.09
CA GLN A 161 -3.32 17.70 -5.25
C GLN A 161 -2.77 17.02 -6.51
N THR A 162 -1.79 16.14 -6.38
CA THR A 162 -1.18 15.42 -7.51
C THR A 162 -2.15 14.39 -8.07
N ILE A 163 -2.88 13.65 -7.22
CA ILE A 163 -3.99 12.78 -7.64
C ILE A 163 -4.97 13.57 -8.52
N GLY A 164 -5.45 14.73 -8.04
CA GLY A 164 -6.43 15.53 -8.77
C GLY A 164 -5.88 16.08 -10.10
N ARG A 165 -4.61 16.46 -10.17
CA ARG A 165 -3.96 16.90 -11.42
C ARG A 165 -3.78 15.73 -12.40
N CYS A 166 -3.32 14.58 -11.94
CA CYS A 166 -3.19 13.37 -12.77
C CYS A 166 -4.54 12.93 -13.33
N GLN A 167 -5.57 12.93 -12.50
CA GLN A 167 -6.94 12.64 -12.90
C GLN A 167 -7.41 13.57 -14.02
N HIS A 168 -7.24 14.88 -13.84
CA HIS A 168 -7.62 15.89 -14.84
C HIS A 168 -6.90 15.69 -16.17
N ASP A 169 -5.57 15.53 -16.15
CA ASP A 169 -4.77 15.35 -17.37
C ASP A 169 -5.14 14.08 -18.12
N VAL A 170 -5.32 12.97 -17.40
CA VAL A 170 -5.70 11.67 -17.97
C VAL A 170 -7.12 11.72 -18.53
N TRP A 171 -8.04 12.40 -17.83
CA TRP A 171 -9.41 12.60 -18.30
C TRP A 171 -9.44 13.37 -19.62
N ILE A 172 -8.65 14.45 -19.74
CA ILE A 172 -8.51 15.22 -20.99
C ILE A 172 -7.89 14.34 -22.09
N GLN A 173 -6.79 13.64 -21.78
CA GLN A 173 -6.07 12.83 -22.76
C GLN A 173 -6.93 11.68 -23.33
N THR A 174 -7.78 11.08 -22.51
CA THR A 174 -8.62 9.93 -22.87
C THR A 174 -10.06 10.31 -23.22
N ASN A 175 -10.40 11.60 -23.11
CA ASN A 175 -11.78 12.11 -23.21
C ASN A 175 -12.74 11.32 -22.31
N GLY A 176 -12.31 11.07 -21.07
CA GLY A 176 -13.04 10.30 -20.04
C GLY A 176 -12.94 8.78 -20.14
N ASN A 177 -12.35 8.21 -21.19
CA ASN A 177 -12.25 6.75 -21.38
C ASN A 177 -10.96 6.18 -20.80
N VAL A 178 -10.77 6.34 -19.50
CA VAL A 178 -9.58 5.86 -18.78
C VAL A 178 -9.60 4.32 -18.70
N SER A 179 -8.51 3.68 -19.11
CA SER A 179 -8.32 2.24 -18.99
C SER A 179 -7.16 1.89 -18.05
N SER A 180 -7.08 0.63 -17.61
CA SER A 180 -5.96 0.17 -16.76
C SER A 180 -4.59 0.29 -17.42
N ASP A 181 -4.55 0.34 -18.77
CA ASP A 181 -3.31 0.43 -19.56
C ASP A 181 -2.96 1.87 -19.98
N THR A 182 -3.73 2.86 -19.51
CA THR A 182 -3.48 4.27 -19.84
C THR A 182 -2.18 4.73 -19.20
N LEU A 183 -1.20 5.13 -20.02
CA LEU A 183 0.12 5.56 -19.57
C LEU A 183 0.16 7.06 -19.28
N ILE A 184 0.87 7.45 -18.21
CA ILE A 184 1.04 8.86 -17.80
C ILE A 184 2.39 9.47 -18.24
N ASP A 185 3.45 8.66 -18.30
CA ASP A 185 4.83 9.11 -18.55
C ASP A 185 5.58 8.19 -19.52
N LYS A 186 4.82 7.40 -20.31
CA LYS A 186 5.28 6.32 -21.19
C LYS A 186 5.84 5.07 -20.50
N ARG A 187 5.97 5.08 -19.17
CA ARG A 187 6.54 3.97 -18.39
C ARG A 187 5.56 3.35 -17.41
N HIS A 188 4.80 4.20 -16.74
CA HIS A 188 3.87 3.82 -15.68
C HIS A 188 2.44 4.06 -16.16
N THR A 189 1.56 3.13 -15.78
CA THR A 189 0.13 3.30 -15.97
C THR A 189 -0.44 4.27 -14.93
N TYR A 190 -1.57 4.90 -15.25
CA TYR A 190 -2.31 5.74 -14.32
C TYR A 190 -2.68 4.99 -13.04
N LYS A 191 -3.14 3.74 -13.19
CA LYS A 191 -3.49 2.86 -12.07
C LYS A 191 -2.30 2.61 -11.13
N GLU A 192 -1.11 2.34 -11.67
CA GLU A 192 0.09 2.15 -10.86
C GLU A 192 0.50 3.42 -10.12
N CYS A 193 0.44 4.57 -10.78
CA CYS A 193 0.75 5.86 -10.17
C CYS A 193 -0.16 6.14 -8.97
N LEU A 194 -1.48 6.07 -9.19
CA LEU A 194 -2.46 6.32 -8.14
C LEU A 194 -2.33 5.33 -6.98
N LYS A 195 -2.10 4.04 -7.28
CA LYS A 195 -1.91 3.02 -6.25
C LYS A 195 -0.68 3.30 -5.38
N ILE A 196 0.47 3.58 -5.98
CA ILE A 196 1.72 3.85 -5.24
C ILE A 196 1.54 5.08 -4.33
N GLU A 197 0.85 6.10 -4.83
CA GLU A 197 0.58 7.33 -4.09
C GLU A 197 -0.32 7.10 -2.86
N LEU A 198 -1.40 6.34 -3.03
CA LEU A 198 -2.31 5.97 -1.95
C LEU A 198 -1.64 5.02 -0.94
N ASP A 199 -0.86 4.05 -1.42
CA ASP A 199 -0.07 3.15 -0.59
C ASP A 199 0.95 3.95 0.24
N LEU A 200 1.61 4.96 -0.35
CA LEU A 200 2.53 5.85 0.35
C LEU A 200 1.84 6.63 1.48
N LEU A 201 0.68 7.23 1.17
CA LEU A 201 -0.11 7.95 2.17
C LEU A 201 -0.50 7.04 3.34
N ALA A 202 -1.07 5.86 3.06
CA ALA A 202 -1.48 4.90 4.09
C ALA A 202 -0.28 4.42 4.92
N TYR A 203 0.83 4.07 4.26
CA TYR A 203 2.04 3.58 4.91
C TYR A 203 2.61 4.61 5.89
N MET A 204 2.71 5.88 5.48
CA MET A 204 3.25 6.94 6.32
C MET A 204 2.38 7.20 7.56
N LEU A 205 1.06 7.27 7.40
CA LEU A 205 0.12 7.46 8.52
C LEU A 205 0.26 6.34 9.55
N LYS A 206 0.18 5.09 9.08
CA LYS A 206 0.32 3.90 9.92
C LYS A 206 1.66 3.85 10.65
N LYS A 207 2.74 4.18 9.95
CA LYS A 207 4.09 4.11 10.50
C LYS A 207 4.39 5.22 11.50
N ALA A 208 3.92 6.43 11.25
CA ALA A 208 4.02 7.54 12.18
C ALA A 208 2.99 7.46 13.32
N ARG A 209 2.01 6.55 13.22
CA ARG A 209 0.87 6.45 14.14
C ARG A 209 0.12 7.78 14.22
N MET A 210 -0.07 8.40 13.06
CA MET A 210 -0.72 9.70 12.92
C MET A 210 -2.08 9.51 12.27
N TYR A 211 -3.04 10.34 12.67
CA TYR A 211 -4.33 10.37 12.01
C TYR A 211 -4.33 11.37 10.86
N ILE A 212 -4.94 11.00 9.73
CA ILE A 212 -5.31 11.99 8.73
C ILE A 212 -6.37 12.92 9.32
N VAL A 213 -6.15 14.22 9.19
CA VAL A 213 -7.11 15.23 9.65
C VAL A 213 -8.34 15.21 8.75
N LEU A 214 -9.54 15.38 9.32
CA LEU A 214 -10.82 15.28 8.60
C LEU A 214 -10.81 16.07 7.29
N ARG A 215 -10.34 17.32 7.30
CA ARG A 215 -10.24 18.15 6.09
C ARG A 215 -9.48 17.46 4.94
N ARG A 216 -8.36 16.79 5.23
CA ARG A 216 -7.58 16.08 4.20
C ARG A 216 -8.28 14.80 3.74
N ALA A 217 -8.96 14.10 4.64
CA ALA A 217 -9.78 12.95 4.27
C ALA A 217 -10.97 13.35 3.39
N GLU A 218 -11.64 14.46 3.70
CA GLU A 218 -12.71 15.04 2.86
C GLU A 218 -12.17 15.46 1.49
N GLU A 219 -11.03 16.16 1.43
CA GLU A 219 -10.38 16.54 0.16
C GLU A 219 -10.06 15.29 -0.69
N LEU A 220 -9.49 14.25 -0.10
CA LEU A 220 -9.19 12.98 -0.79
C LEU A 220 -10.48 12.28 -1.28
N TRP A 221 -11.51 12.22 -0.44
CA TRP A 221 -12.81 11.66 -0.79
C TRP A 221 -13.42 12.39 -1.99
N LEU A 222 -13.40 13.72 -1.94
CA LEU A 222 -13.98 14.55 -3.00
C LEU A 222 -13.27 14.33 -4.33
N THR A 223 -11.94 14.22 -4.32
CA THR A 223 -11.13 13.96 -5.52
C THR A 223 -11.38 12.56 -6.10
N LEU A 224 -11.38 11.52 -5.27
CA LEU A 224 -11.42 10.14 -5.75
C LEU A 224 -12.82 9.62 -6.04
N ILE A 225 -13.84 10.05 -5.28
CA ILE A 225 -15.16 9.41 -5.29
C ILE A 225 -16.22 10.27 -5.95
N THR A 226 -16.28 11.57 -5.61
CA THR A 226 -17.37 12.45 -6.06
C THR A 226 -16.98 13.42 -7.16
N ASN A 227 -15.71 13.44 -7.57
CA ASN A 227 -15.26 14.28 -8.68
C ASN A 227 -15.89 13.80 -9.98
N HIS A 228 -16.38 14.74 -10.80
CA HIS A 228 -16.94 14.43 -12.11
C HIS A 228 -15.93 13.82 -13.09
N GLU A 229 -14.63 14.07 -12.88
CA GLU A 229 -13.54 13.47 -13.65
C GLU A 229 -13.11 12.10 -13.09
N ALA A 230 -13.71 11.62 -11.99
CA ALA A 230 -13.36 10.33 -11.38
C ALA A 230 -13.85 9.17 -12.23
N CYS A 231 -12.90 8.32 -12.61
CA CYS A 231 -13.17 7.09 -13.31
C CYS A 231 -13.33 5.92 -12.32
N LEU A 232 -13.65 4.73 -12.84
CA LEU A 232 -13.80 3.54 -12.00
C LEU A 232 -12.52 3.16 -11.26
N ILE A 233 -11.34 3.41 -11.83
CA ILE A 233 -10.06 3.13 -11.16
C ILE A 233 -9.89 3.99 -9.90
N ASP A 234 -10.29 5.26 -9.97
CA ASP A 234 -10.22 6.20 -8.85
C ASP A 234 -11.14 5.78 -7.71
N ASN A 235 -12.37 5.43 -8.08
CA ASN A 235 -13.38 4.96 -7.14
C ASN A 235 -12.91 3.69 -6.42
N GLU A 236 -12.46 2.67 -7.17
CA GLU A 236 -12.03 1.39 -6.59
C GLU A 236 -10.85 1.56 -5.64
N LEU A 237 -9.79 2.25 -6.08
CA LEU A 237 -8.61 2.47 -5.25
C LEU A 237 -8.91 3.41 -4.07
N GLY A 238 -9.80 4.39 -4.26
CA GLY A 238 -10.26 5.28 -3.19
C GLY A 238 -11.04 4.53 -2.11
N PHE A 239 -12.03 3.73 -2.48
CA PHE A 239 -12.78 2.92 -1.52
C PHE A 239 -11.87 1.94 -0.77
N ASP A 240 -10.99 1.23 -1.48
CA ASP A 240 -10.01 0.34 -0.86
C ASP A 240 -9.10 1.09 0.14
N TRP A 241 -8.66 2.30 -0.21
CA TRP A 241 -7.88 3.13 0.70
C TRP A 241 -8.66 3.51 1.96
N PHE A 242 -9.93 3.91 1.84
CA PHE A 242 -10.77 4.28 3.00
C PHE A 242 -11.13 3.08 3.89
N ILE A 243 -11.20 1.88 3.33
CA ILE A 243 -11.38 0.63 4.09
C ILE A 243 -10.09 0.28 4.84
N THR A 244 -8.96 0.24 4.13
CA THR A 244 -7.67 -0.18 4.70
C THR A 244 -7.12 0.84 5.70
N SER A 245 -7.34 2.13 5.45
CA SER A 245 -6.92 3.25 6.29
C SER A 245 -7.99 3.69 7.29
N PHE A 246 -9.04 2.87 7.50
CA PHE A 246 -10.12 3.18 8.45
C PHE A 246 -9.60 3.55 9.83
N ASN A 247 -8.57 2.82 10.30
CA ASN A 247 -7.97 3.05 11.61
C ASN A 247 -7.01 4.25 11.68
N GLU A 248 -6.62 4.79 10.54
CA GLU A 248 -5.76 5.97 10.43
C GLU A 248 -6.57 7.29 10.48
N MET A 249 -7.86 7.21 10.83
CA MET A 249 -8.69 8.36 11.20
C MET A 249 -9.13 8.25 12.65
N ASN A 250 -9.26 9.39 13.34
CA ASN A 250 -9.88 9.40 14.66
C ASN A 250 -11.39 9.08 14.55
N GLY A 251 -11.99 8.59 15.64
CA GLY A 251 -13.38 8.11 15.63
C GLY A 251 -14.41 9.18 15.24
N GLN A 252 -14.21 10.43 15.66
CA GLN A 252 -15.09 11.55 15.33
C GLN A 252 -15.05 11.87 13.83
N SER A 253 -13.86 11.92 13.24
CA SER A 253 -13.67 12.12 11.80
C SER A 253 -14.36 11.03 10.98
N ARG A 254 -14.33 9.76 11.43
CA ARG A 254 -15.01 8.66 10.71
C ARG A 254 -16.52 8.86 10.65
N ILE A 255 -17.13 9.25 11.77
CA ILE A 255 -18.58 9.53 11.86
C ILE A 255 -18.93 10.74 10.98
N GLU A 256 -18.17 11.83 11.10
CA GLU A 256 -18.44 13.04 10.30
C GLU A 256 -18.27 12.79 8.79
N LEU A 257 -17.26 12.03 8.38
CA LEU A 257 -17.05 11.65 6.98
C LEU A 257 -18.25 10.84 6.46
N TYR A 258 -18.75 9.91 7.28
CA TYR A 258 -19.94 9.13 6.95
C TYR A 258 -21.19 10.01 6.77
N GLU A 259 -21.49 10.86 7.75
CA GLU A 259 -22.66 11.74 7.72
C GLU A 259 -22.61 12.75 6.56
N LYS A 260 -21.44 13.30 6.27
CA LYS A 260 -21.29 14.33 5.23
C LYS A 260 -21.27 13.76 3.83
N HIS A 261 -20.66 12.59 3.62
CA HIS A 261 -20.37 12.08 2.28
C HIS A 261 -20.90 10.66 2.05
N ILE A 262 -20.45 9.68 2.84
CA ILE A 262 -20.68 8.25 2.54
C ILE A 262 -22.17 7.90 2.59
N SER A 263 -22.91 8.45 3.56
CA SER A 263 -24.36 8.24 3.71
C SER A 263 -25.20 8.76 2.54
N LYS A 264 -24.64 9.65 1.71
CA LYS A 264 -25.31 10.27 0.55
C LYS A 264 -25.04 9.53 -0.76
N LEU A 265 -24.24 8.47 -0.74
CA LEU A 265 -23.94 7.67 -1.93
C LEU A 265 -25.19 6.93 -2.44
N ASP A 266 -25.30 6.84 -3.76
CA ASP A 266 -26.30 6.01 -4.42
C ASP A 266 -25.84 4.55 -4.44
N LEU A 267 -26.36 3.74 -3.51
CA LEU A 267 -25.98 2.33 -3.33
C LEU A 267 -26.17 1.48 -4.59
N SER A 268 -27.06 1.87 -5.51
CA SER A 268 -27.32 1.11 -6.75
C SER A 268 -26.20 1.21 -7.78
N LYS A 269 -25.34 2.23 -7.66
CA LYS A 269 -24.23 2.51 -8.58
C LYS A 269 -22.87 2.11 -8.02
N LEU A 270 -22.83 1.65 -6.77
CA LEU A 270 -21.58 1.26 -6.13
C LEU A 270 -21.14 -0.12 -6.61
N THR A 271 -19.83 -0.26 -6.71
CA THR A 271 -19.15 -1.54 -6.86
C THR A 271 -19.17 -2.32 -5.55
N GLU A 272 -18.70 -3.57 -5.57
CA GLU A 272 -18.55 -4.39 -4.37
C GLU A 272 -17.67 -3.69 -3.32
N THR A 273 -16.51 -3.17 -3.73
CA THR A 273 -15.60 -2.39 -2.88
C THR A 273 -16.28 -1.16 -2.28
N GLY A 274 -17.07 -0.43 -3.09
CA GLY A 274 -17.82 0.73 -2.62
C GLY A 274 -18.90 0.36 -1.59
N LEU A 275 -19.60 -0.76 -1.79
CA LEU A 275 -20.59 -1.26 -0.83
C LEU A 275 -19.94 -1.69 0.49
N ASP A 276 -18.76 -2.31 0.44
CA ASP A 276 -18.03 -2.72 1.63
C ASP A 276 -17.50 -1.52 2.41
N CYS A 277 -17.01 -0.48 1.72
CA CYS A 277 -16.68 0.80 2.33
C CYS A 277 -17.92 1.42 3.00
N TYR A 278 -19.06 1.44 2.31
CA TYR A 278 -20.30 1.96 2.88
C TYR A 278 -20.70 1.22 4.16
N LYS A 279 -20.74 -0.13 4.13
CA LYS A 279 -21.11 -0.96 5.28
C LYS A 279 -20.18 -0.71 6.47
N LEU A 280 -18.87 -0.66 6.25
CA LEU A 280 -17.88 -0.44 7.30
C LEU A 280 -18.14 0.85 8.08
N TYR A 281 -18.36 1.96 7.36
CA TYR A 281 -18.61 3.26 8.00
C TYR A 281 -20.04 3.36 8.56
N HIS A 282 -21.03 2.76 7.89
CA HIS A 282 -22.41 2.70 8.37
C HIS A 282 -22.50 2.00 9.71
N ASP A 283 -21.92 0.80 9.81
CA ASP A 283 -21.99 -0.04 11.02
C ASP A 283 -21.24 0.61 12.18
N TYR A 284 -20.07 1.23 11.91
CA TYR A 284 -19.34 2.01 12.92
C TYR A 284 -20.11 3.24 13.41
N SER A 285 -20.78 3.97 12.51
CA SER A 285 -21.50 5.21 12.87
C SER A 285 -22.84 4.91 13.55
N ASN A 286 -23.37 3.70 13.40
CA ASN A 286 -24.67 3.28 13.97
C ASN A 286 -24.52 2.04 14.86
N PRO A 287 -23.79 2.13 16.00
CA PRO A 287 -23.56 0.99 16.88
C PRO A 287 -24.85 0.42 17.47
N SER A 288 -25.89 1.25 17.62
CA SER A 288 -27.22 0.80 18.08
C SER A 288 -27.88 -0.17 17.10
N ILE A 289 -27.67 -0.01 15.79
CA ILE A 289 -28.17 -0.95 14.77
C ILE A 289 -27.40 -2.27 14.86
N GLU A 290 -26.10 -2.23 15.12
CA GLU A 290 -25.31 -3.45 15.27
C GLU A 290 -25.62 -4.21 16.56
N GLU A 291 -25.83 -3.50 17.67
CA GLU A 291 -26.35 -4.09 18.91
C GLU A 291 -27.75 -4.69 18.69
N LEU A 292 -28.61 -4.02 17.92
CA LEU A 292 -29.93 -4.55 17.55
C LEU A 292 -29.80 -5.78 16.64
N ARG A 293 -28.89 -5.80 15.66
CA ARG A 293 -28.61 -6.98 14.82
C ARG A 293 -28.12 -8.16 15.65
N LYS A 294 -27.15 -7.95 16.56
CA LYS A 294 -26.66 -8.99 17.48
C LYS A 294 -27.78 -9.52 18.38
N LYS A 295 -28.66 -8.64 18.86
CA LYS A 295 -29.86 -9.05 19.61
C LYS A 295 -30.84 -9.84 18.75
N ILE A 296 -31.06 -9.45 17.50
CA ILE A 296 -31.93 -10.16 16.55
C ILE A 296 -31.37 -11.56 16.27
N GLU A 297 -30.07 -11.69 15.96
CA GLU A 297 -29.41 -13.00 15.74
C GLU A 297 -29.49 -13.91 16.97
N GLN A 298 -29.29 -13.35 18.18
CA GLN A 298 -29.46 -14.09 19.43
C GLN A 298 -30.90 -14.57 19.64
N LEU A 299 -31.88 -13.72 19.32
CA LEU A 299 -33.30 -14.07 19.40
C LEU A 299 -33.67 -15.14 18.37
N GLU A 300 -33.18 -15.04 17.13
CA GLU A 300 -33.40 -16.03 16.07
C GLU A 300 -32.80 -17.39 16.45
N PHE A 301 -31.59 -17.41 17.01
CA PHE A 301 -30.97 -18.63 17.55
C PHE A 301 -31.81 -19.25 18.66
N THR A 302 -32.32 -18.42 19.58
CA THR A 302 -33.18 -18.89 20.68
C THR A 302 -34.51 -19.45 20.15
N ILE A 303 -35.14 -18.77 19.19
CA ILE A 303 -36.37 -19.23 18.53
C ILE A 303 -36.13 -20.59 17.85
N ARG A 304 -34.98 -20.78 17.19
CA ARG A 304 -34.62 -22.05 16.56
C ARG A 304 -34.50 -23.17 17.58
N GLN A 305 -33.79 -22.93 18.70
CA GLN A 305 -33.71 -23.91 19.80
C GLN A 305 -35.07 -24.26 20.40
N VAL A 306 -35.98 -23.29 20.51
CA VAL A 306 -37.34 -23.53 21.03
C VAL A 306 -38.16 -24.34 20.02
N LYS A 307 -38.06 -24.04 18.72
CA LYS A 307 -38.70 -24.83 17.66
C LYS A 307 -38.20 -26.26 17.64
N ASP A 308 -36.88 -26.47 17.74
CA ASP A 308 -36.28 -27.81 17.75
C ASP A 308 -36.72 -28.61 18.99
N ARG A 309 -36.79 -27.97 20.17
CA ARG A 309 -37.34 -28.58 21.39
C ARG A 309 -38.82 -28.93 21.24
N HIS A 310 -39.61 -28.04 20.65
CA HIS A 310 -41.05 -28.30 20.44
C HIS A 310 -41.27 -29.44 19.44
N GLN A 311 -40.47 -29.50 18.37
CA GLN A 311 -40.48 -30.58 17.40
C GLN A 311 -40.13 -31.93 18.07
N CYS A 312 -39.08 -31.97 18.91
CA CYS A 312 -38.72 -33.16 19.67
C CYS A 312 -39.84 -33.60 20.62
N GLN A 313 -40.49 -32.65 21.30
CA GLN A 313 -41.59 -32.95 22.22
C GLN A 313 -42.81 -33.51 21.47
N ILE A 314 -43.11 -33.02 20.27
CA ILE A 314 -44.17 -33.55 19.41
C ILE A 314 -43.82 -34.97 18.96
N CYS A 315 -42.57 -35.24 18.57
CA CYS A 315 -42.12 -36.60 18.22
C CYS A 315 -42.26 -37.56 19.41
N LEU A 316 -41.79 -37.17 20.61
CA LEU A 316 -41.91 -37.97 21.82
C LEU A 316 -43.37 -38.23 22.21
N ASN A 317 -44.25 -37.24 22.06
CA ASN A 317 -45.68 -37.41 22.34
C ASN A 317 -46.36 -38.33 21.32
N ASN A 318 -45.95 -38.29 20.04
CA ASN A 318 -46.45 -39.18 19.00
C ASN A 318 -45.93 -40.62 19.17
N GLU A 319 -44.67 -40.79 19.60
CA GLU A 319 -44.13 -42.10 19.97
C GLU A 319 -44.85 -42.67 21.19
N ASN A 320 -45.11 -41.87 22.23
CA ASN A 320 -45.89 -42.30 23.39
C ASN A 320 -47.34 -42.67 23.05
N HIS A 321 -47.97 -41.97 22.11
CA HIS A 321 -49.30 -42.36 21.60
C HIS A 321 -49.26 -43.66 20.80
N SER A 322 -48.18 -43.90 20.04
CA SER A 322 -47.96 -45.14 19.29
C SER A 322 -47.70 -46.34 20.22
N VAL A 323 -46.96 -46.11 21.31
CA VAL A 323 -46.70 -47.12 22.36
C VAL A 323 -47.97 -47.40 23.17
N GLN A 324 -48.80 -46.40 23.49
CA GLN A 324 -50.09 -46.63 24.15
C GLN A 324 -51.09 -47.42 23.28
N LEU A 325 -51.07 -47.22 21.95
CA LEU A 325 -51.85 -48.03 21.02
C LEU A 325 -51.30 -49.46 20.92
N ALA A 326 -49.97 -49.64 20.89
CA ALA A 326 -49.35 -50.96 20.88
C ALA A 326 -49.55 -51.75 22.20
N VAL A 327 -49.65 -51.07 23.35
CA VAL A 327 -49.95 -51.70 24.65
C VAL A 327 -51.42 -52.12 24.74
N ASN A 328 -52.33 -51.41 24.07
CA ASN A 328 -53.75 -51.80 24.04
C ASN A 328 -54.05 -52.98 23.08
N ASP A 329 -53.21 -53.20 22.07
CA ASP A 329 -53.33 -54.35 21.13
C ASP A 329 -52.48 -55.57 21.54
N GLY A 330 -51.80 -55.51 22.69
CA GLY A 330 -50.79 -56.48 23.10
C GLY A 330 -51.12 -57.35 24.32
N VAL A 331 -52.33 -57.91 24.44
CA VAL A 331 -52.59 -59.06 25.33
C VAL A 331 -52.85 -60.31 24.50
N LYS A 332 -51.77 -60.99 24.13
CA LYS A 332 -51.68 -62.47 24.11
C LYS A 332 -50.25 -62.95 23.80
N SER A 333 -49.85 -63.96 24.58
CA SER A 333 -48.73 -64.91 24.40
C SER A 333 -47.30 -64.47 24.73
N SER A 334 -46.90 -64.86 25.95
CA SER A 334 -45.67 -65.59 26.32
C SER A 334 -44.56 -65.79 25.28
N GLY A 335 -43.32 -65.43 25.65
CA GLY A 335 -42.10 -65.99 25.05
C GLY A 335 -40.82 -65.27 25.48
N ASN A 336 -39.96 -65.96 26.24
CA ASN A 336 -38.59 -65.57 26.59
C ASN A 336 -37.76 -65.10 25.38
N ILE A 337 -36.80 -64.18 25.59
CA ILE A 337 -35.34 -64.38 25.39
C ILE A 337 -34.57 -63.02 25.40
N LYS A 338 -33.62 -62.95 26.34
CA LYS A 338 -32.25 -62.34 26.38
C LYS A 338 -31.96 -60.87 25.96
N SER A 339 -31.25 -60.27 26.91
CA SER A 339 -30.29 -59.15 26.88
C SER A 339 -29.38 -59.01 25.66
N HIS A 340 -29.20 -57.77 25.18
CA HIS A 340 -27.90 -57.24 24.75
C HIS A 340 -27.81 -55.71 24.91
N ASP A 341 -26.64 -55.28 25.34
CA ASP A 341 -26.17 -53.90 25.54
C ASP A 341 -26.24 -53.04 24.27
N CYS A 342 -26.24 -51.71 24.45
CA CYS A 342 -25.31 -50.80 23.75
C CYS A 342 -25.38 -49.37 24.29
N ASP A 343 -24.21 -48.89 24.73
CA ASP A 343 -23.76 -47.51 24.88
C ASP A 343 -23.95 -46.66 23.62
N VAL A 344 -24.17 -45.35 23.79
CA VAL A 344 -23.61 -44.24 22.98
C VAL A 344 -23.65 -42.98 23.88
N GLY A 345 -22.62 -42.16 24.09
CA GLY A 345 -21.54 -41.73 23.20
C GLY A 345 -21.78 -40.27 22.83
#